data_AF-A0A1D2WMG5-F1
#
_entry.id   AF-A0A1D2WMG5-F1
#
_cell.length_a   1.000
_cell.length_b   1.000
_cell.length_c   1.000
_cell.angle_alpha   90.00
_cell.angle_beta   90.00
_cell.angle_gamma   90.00
#
_symmetry.space_group_name_H-M   'P 1'
#
loop_
_entity.id
_entity.type
_entity.pdbx_description
1 polymer ?
#
loop_
_entity_poly.entity_id
_entity_poly.type
_entity_poly.pdbx_seq_one_letter_code
_entity_poly.pdbx_strand_id
1 'polypeptide(L)'
;MINMFLTKKEEQMCDGEFGETIRKSMDILVALGDIYGASKLVDITSAQVSGVSYKTIGDAGLEYLEDLARDGSGKATINASLNPPGTDLDNWKELGFPEEFAIKQNQIVDAYANLGIYKTCTCTPYLVGNVPRFADHVSWSESSAVAFVNSVIGARTNREGGPAALAAAIVGKTPLYGFHLEQNRKANLIVNVDCKINGADFGALGYIIGKFVGGGVPYFNLMNSPNNNDLKTLGAALASSGSVALYHMENITPEHKNAGKDDVEDIMFVSRDQINETRQKLSTTDKKPDLICLGCPHASLDEIKQVASIVQGKTIKNKLWICTSVSVKATSDRMGYTKIIEQAGGNIVCDTCMVVAPIEDMGFEVIGVNSAKAANYVPSMCGLDVVYNDVENLIQFK
;
A
#
# COMPACT_ATOMS: atom_id res chain seq x y z
N MET A 1 1.40 21.69 28.47
CA MET A 1 1.02 20.49 27.72
C MET A 1 -0.49 20.47 27.65
N ILE A 2 -1.06 20.43 26.44
CA ILE A 2 -2.49 20.17 26.29
C ILE A 2 -2.61 18.66 26.43
N ASN A 3 -3.18 18.18 27.53
CA ASN A 3 -3.46 16.74 27.66
C ASN A 3 -4.63 16.39 26.75
N MET A 4 -4.51 15.31 25.99
CA MET A 4 -5.59 14.79 25.16
C MET A 4 -6.81 14.45 26.04
N PHE A 5 -8.00 14.89 25.64
CA PHE A 5 -9.23 14.55 26.36
C PHE A 5 -9.60 13.08 26.14
N LEU A 6 -9.78 12.34 27.23
CA LEU A 6 -10.33 10.99 27.24
C LEU A 6 -11.72 11.01 27.87
N THR A 7 -12.64 10.26 27.28
CA THR A 7 -13.93 9.95 27.90
C THR A 7 -13.73 8.99 29.07
N LYS A 8 -14.69 8.93 30.00
CA LYS A 8 -14.63 8.00 31.13
C LYS A 8 -14.38 6.54 30.71
N LYS A 9 -14.96 6.11 29.58
CA LYS A 9 -14.75 4.75 29.07
C LYS A 9 -13.31 4.54 28.59
N GLU A 10 -12.73 5.54 27.93
CA GLU A 10 -11.35 5.51 27.46
C GLU A 10 -10.36 5.55 28.64
N GLU A 11 -10.66 6.31 29.71
CA GLU A 11 -9.89 6.26 30.97
C GLU A 11 -9.89 4.85 31.58
N GLN A 12 -11.08 4.22 31.68
CA GLN A 12 -11.21 2.84 32.15
C GLN A 12 -10.44 1.82 31.28
N MET A 13 -10.33 2.07 29.97
CA MET A 13 -9.49 1.25 29.09
C MET A 13 -8.00 1.41 29.41
N CYS A 14 -7.53 2.63 29.69
CA CYS A 14 -6.16 2.89 30.14
C CYS A 14 -5.87 2.26 31.52
N ASP A 15 -6.87 2.21 32.40
CA ASP A 15 -6.76 1.59 33.73
C ASP A 15 -6.79 0.05 33.70
N GLY A 16 -7.01 -0.54 32.52
CA GLY A 16 -6.99 -2.00 32.32
C GLY A 16 -8.30 -2.72 32.65
N GLU A 17 -9.40 -2.01 32.87
CA GLU A 17 -10.71 -2.62 33.18
C GLU A 17 -11.26 -3.50 32.04
N PHE A 18 -10.72 -3.35 30.82
CA PHE A 18 -11.10 -4.10 29.62
C PHE A 18 -10.06 -5.15 29.19
N GLY A 19 -9.08 -5.44 30.03
CA GLY A 19 -8.00 -6.38 29.76
C GLY A 19 -6.73 -5.74 29.19
N GLU A 20 -5.68 -6.52 29.16
CA GLU A 20 -4.30 -6.04 29.03
C GLU A 20 -3.97 -5.62 27.59
N THR A 21 -4.49 -6.34 26.58
CA THR A 21 -4.27 -5.99 25.17
C THR A 21 -4.96 -4.67 24.82
N ILE A 22 -6.15 -4.40 25.35
CA ILE A 22 -6.83 -3.10 25.17
C ILE A 22 -6.05 -1.99 25.89
N ARG A 23 -5.58 -2.24 27.11
CA ARG A 23 -4.76 -1.30 27.89
C ARG A 23 -3.48 -0.91 27.15
N LYS A 24 -2.68 -1.89 26.70
CA LYS A 24 -1.47 -1.67 25.88
C LYS A 24 -1.78 -0.92 24.59
N SER A 25 -2.91 -1.21 23.95
CA SER A 25 -3.34 -0.51 22.74
C SER A 25 -3.67 0.96 23.03
N MET A 26 -4.36 1.25 24.13
CA MET A 26 -4.62 2.61 24.59
C MET A 26 -3.34 3.37 24.93
N ASP A 27 -2.36 2.75 25.59
CA ASP A 27 -1.07 3.38 25.88
C ASP A 27 -0.40 3.91 24.61
N ILE A 28 -0.41 3.12 23.53
CA ILE A 28 0.14 3.51 22.23
C ILE A 28 -0.63 4.72 21.66
N LEU A 29 -1.96 4.65 21.63
CA LEU A 29 -2.78 5.70 21.04
C LEU A 29 -2.70 7.01 21.85
N VAL A 30 -2.69 6.93 23.18
CA VAL A 30 -2.56 8.10 24.06
C VAL A 30 -1.18 8.73 23.91
N ALA A 31 -0.11 7.94 23.90
CA ALA A 31 1.24 8.44 23.69
C ALA A 31 1.39 9.15 22.33
N LEU A 32 0.84 8.57 21.26
CA LEU A 32 0.81 9.21 19.93
C LEU A 32 -0.02 10.50 19.94
N GLY A 33 -1.18 10.48 20.62
CA GLY A 33 -2.01 11.66 20.81
C GLY A 33 -1.25 12.80 21.48
N ASP A 34 -0.51 12.50 22.55
CA ASP A 34 0.30 13.49 23.27
C ASP A 34 1.48 14.00 22.42
N ILE A 35 2.18 13.11 21.70
CA ILE A 35 3.29 13.47 20.80
C ILE A 35 2.83 14.45 19.71
N TYR A 36 1.68 14.19 19.10
CA TYR A 36 1.17 14.98 17.98
C TYR A 36 0.18 16.08 18.39
N GLY A 37 -0.06 16.28 19.69
CA GLY A 37 -0.97 17.30 20.20
C GLY A 37 -2.43 17.08 19.81
N ALA A 38 -2.87 15.83 19.74
CA ALA A 38 -4.27 15.49 19.48
C ALA A 38 -5.17 15.98 20.60
N SER A 39 -6.32 16.54 20.24
CA SER A 39 -7.28 17.06 21.23
C SER A 39 -8.09 15.96 21.91
N LYS A 40 -8.33 14.85 21.21
CA LYS A 40 -9.14 13.69 21.64
C LYS A 40 -8.89 12.50 20.72
N LEU A 41 -9.45 11.35 21.08
CA LEU A 41 -9.65 10.23 20.15
C LEU A 41 -10.91 10.43 19.29
N VAL A 42 -10.91 9.85 18.09
CA VAL A 42 -12.07 9.78 17.19
C VAL A 42 -12.35 8.34 16.78
N ASP A 43 -13.62 8.00 16.60
CA ASP A 43 -14.05 6.69 16.12
C ASP A 43 -13.58 6.48 14.68
N ILE A 44 -13.15 5.25 14.36
CA ILE A 44 -12.75 4.88 13.00
C ILE A 44 -13.70 3.84 12.41
N THR A 45 -13.93 3.88 11.10
CA THR A 45 -14.81 2.91 10.41
C THR A 45 -14.05 1.68 9.92
N SER A 46 -12.74 1.80 9.71
CA SER A 46 -11.87 0.69 9.31
C SER A 46 -10.41 0.92 9.70
N ALA A 47 -9.64 -0.17 9.73
CA ALA A 47 -8.20 -0.15 9.85
C ALA A 47 -7.52 -0.98 8.75
N GLN A 48 -6.27 -0.64 8.46
CA GLN A 48 -5.39 -1.46 7.64
C GLN A 48 -4.02 -1.55 8.32
N VAL A 49 -3.63 -2.78 8.67
CA VAL A 49 -2.45 -3.05 9.49
C VAL A 49 -1.32 -3.56 8.62
N SER A 50 -0.15 -2.93 8.74
CA SER A 50 1.12 -3.27 8.09
C SER A 50 2.10 -3.89 9.09
N GLY A 51 3.31 -4.20 8.64
CA GLY A 51 4.23 -5.02 9.44
C GLY A 51 3.75 -6.47 9.51
N VAL A 52 3.43 -7.04 8.35
CA VAL A 52 2.93 -8.42 8.22
C VAL A 52 4.03 -9.36 7.74
N SER A 53 5.03 -8.87 7.00
CA SER A 53 6.09 -9.73 6.49
C SER A 53 7.08 -10.16 7.58
N TYR A 54 7.42 -11.44 7.60
CA TYR A 54 8.48 -11.97 8.48
C TYR A 54 9.82 -11.25 8.25
N LYS A 55 10.13 -10.87 7.00
CA LYS A 55 11.32 -10.07 6.66
C LYS A 55 11.39 -8.77 7.47
N THR A 56 10.25 -8.14 7.73
CA THR A 56 10.17 -6.82 8.36
C THR A 56 10.04 -6.86 9.88
N ILE A 57 9.36 -7.88 10.43
CA ILE A 57 9.05 -7.90 11.87
C ILE A 57 9.84 -8.97 12.64
N GLY A 58 10.34 -10.00 11.94
CA GLY A 58 11.12 -11.09 12.53
C GLY A 58 10.41 -11.82 13.66
N ASP A 59 11.19 -12.56 14.45
CA ASP A 59 10.69 -13.31 15.61
C ASP A 59 10.13 -12.38 16.69
N ALA A 60 10.76 -11.23 16.95
CA ALA A 60 10.30 -10.29 17.97
C ALA A 60 8.88 -9.74 17.66
N GLY A 61 8.59 -9.47 16.39
CA GLY A 61 7.26 -9.06 15.97
C GLY A 61 6.24 -10.18 16.08
N LEU A 62 6.62 -11.41 15.73
CA LEU A 62 5.76 -12.58 15.93
C LEU A 62 5.44 -12.80 17.41
N GLU A 63 6.45 -12.79 18.29
CA GLU A 63 6.28 -12.96 19.74
C GLU A 63 5.38 -11.87 20.33
N TYR A 64 5.54 -10.62 19.89
CA TYR A 64 4.66 -9.52 20.29
C TYR A 64 3.20 -9.76 19.90
N LEU A 65 2.95 -10.20 18.65
CA LEU A 65 1.60 -10.49 18.18
C LEU A 65 0.97 -11.69 18.91
N GLU A 66 1.76 -12.73 19.18
CA GLU A 66 1.32 -13.88 19.97
C GLU A 66 1.01 -13.49 21.42
N ASP A 67 1.80 -12.60 22.04
CA ASP A 67 1.52 -12.09 23.40
C ASP A 67 0.19 -11.35 23.45
N LEU A 68 -0.07 -10.44 22.50
CA LEU A 68 -1.35 -9.75 22.41
C LEU A 68 -2.51 -10.71 22.17
N ALA A 69 -2.33 -11.70 21.28
CA ALA A 69 -3.37 -12.64 20.90
C ALA A 69 -3.75 -13.64 22.02
N ARG A 70 -2.87 -13.84 23.02
CA ARG A 70 -3.18 -14.67 24.20
C ARG A 70 -4.26 -14.06 25.08
N ASP A 71 -4.36 -12.73 25.11
CA ASP A 71 -5.45 -12.05 25.80
C ASP A 71 -6.70 -12.01 24.92
N GLY A 72 -7.64 -12.91 25.21
CA GLY A 72 -8.88 -13.04 24.45
C GLY A 72 -9.82 -11.82 24.51
N SER A 73 -9.56 -10.82 25.38
CA SER A 73 -10.37 -9.60 25.45
C SER A 73 -10.01 -8.57 24.37
N GLY A 74 -8.78 -8.63 23.84
CA GLY A 74 -8.26 -7.67 22.87
C GLY A 74 -8.42 -8.13 21.43
N LYS A 75 -9.59 -7.88 20.83
CA LYS A 75 -9.83 -8.16 19.42
C LYS A 75 -10.22 -6.89 18.67
N ALA A 76 -9.93 -6.85 17.38
CA ALA A 76 -10.39 -5.81 16.48
C ALA A 76 -11.91 -5.63 16.60
N THR A 77 -12.34 -4.41 16.89
CA THR A 77 -13.76 -4.06 17.08
C THR A 77 -14.41 -3.52 15.81
N ILE A 78 -13.60 -3.27 14.77
CA ILE A 78 -13.98 -2.69 13.49
C ILE A 78 -13.43 -3.52 12.33
N ASN A 79 -13.82 -3.19 11.09
CA ASN A 79 -13.28 -3.85 9.90
C ASN A 79 -11.78 -3.59 9.75
N ALA A 80 -10.95 -4.63 9.95
CA ALA A 80 -9.50 -4.54 9.84
C ALA A 80 -8.98 -5.52 8.80
N SER A 81 -8.20 -5.01 7.84
CA SER A 81 -7.50 -5.80 6.82
C SER A 81 -5.99 -5.79 7.03
N LEU A 82 -5.30 -6.80 6.53
CA LEU A 82 -3.84 -6.90 6.59
C LEU A 82 -3.17 -6.43 5.30
N ASN A 83 -1.98 -5.86 5.44
CA ASN A 83 -1.05 -5.69 4.34
C ASN A 83 -0.58 -7.05 3.80
N PRO A 84 -0.06 -7.13 2.57
CA PRO A 84 0.40 -8.39 2.02
C PRO A 84 1.63 -8.92 2.78
N PRO A 85 1.66 -10.22 3.13
CA PRO A 85 2.87 -10.93 3.57
C PRO A 85 3.96 -10.99 2.48
N GLY A 86 5.12 -11.56 2.84
CA GLY A 86 6.21 -11.86 1.91
C GLY A 86 6.07 -13.18 1.15
N THR A 87 4.98 -13.93 1.31
CA THR A 87 4.75 -15.20 0.60
C THR A 87 3.29 -15.40 0.25
N ASP A 88 3.04 -16.26 -0.73
CA ASP A 88 1.71 -16.80 -0.99
C ASP A 88 1.34 -17.71 0.18
N LEU A 89 0.21 -17.48 0.83
CA LEU A 89 -0.12 -18.20 2.06
C LEU A 89 -0.45 -19.67 1.80
N ASP A 90 -0.97 -19.99 0.62
CA ASP A 90 -1.47 -21.32 0.28
C ASP A 90 -0.48 -22.10 -0.61
N ASN A 91 0.16 -21.42 -1.58
CA ASN A 91 0.92 -22.07 -2.67
C ASN A 91 2.43 -21.80 -2.60
N TRP A 92 2.96 -21.36 -1.46
CA TRP A 92 4.37 -20.98 -1.32
C TRP A 92 5.35 -22.09 -1.74
N LYS A 93 5.03 -23.37 -1.49
CA LYS A 93 5.87 -24.52 -1.87
C LYS A 93 6.07 -24.62 -3.38
N GLU A 94 4.97 -24.49 -4.13
CA GLU A 94 4.99 -24.61 -5.59
C GLU A 94 5.69 -23.42 -6.25
N LEU A 95 5.60 -22.24 -5.63
CA LEU A 95 6.28 -21.03 -6.06
C LEU A 95 7.76 -20.97 -5.65
N GLY A 96 8.22 -21.93 -4.83
CA GLY A 96 9.63 -22.07 -4.45
C GLY A 96 10.09 -21.16 -3.32
N PHE A 97 9.18 -20.62 -2.50
CA PHE A 97 9.57 -19.83 -1.33
C PHE A 97 10.28 -20.69 -0.28
N PRO A 98 11.27 -20.14 0.45
CA PRO A 98 11.93 -20.85 1.54
C PRO A 98 10.94 -21.31 2.63
N GLU A 99 11.03 -22.58 3.01
CA GLU A 99 10.10 -23.22 3.95
C GLU A 99 10.07 -22.55 5.33
N GLU A 100 11.24 -22.24 5.90
CA GLU A 100 11.33 -21.57 7.20
C GLU A 100 10.64 -20.20 7.18
N PHE A 101 10.87 -19.41 6.13
CA PHE A 101 10.25 -18.11 5.94
C PHE A 101 8.72 -18.25 5.83
N ALA A 102 8.23 -19.19 5.02
CA ALA A 102 6.80 -19.38 4.79
C ALA A 102 6.04 -19.88 6.04
N ILE A 103 6.67 -20.74 6.86
CA ILE A 103 6.10 -21.20 8.12
C ILE A 103 5.92 -20.02 9.09
N LYS A 104 6.99 -19.24 9.30
CA LYS A 104 6.97 -18.04 10.16
C LYS A 104 5.98 -17.00 9.65
N GLN A 105 5.92 -16.81 8.33
CA GLN A 105 4.98 -15.91 7.68
C GLN A 105 3.52 -16.28 7.97
N ASN A 106 3.17 -17.58 7.89
CA ASN A 106 1.82 -18.05 8.21
C ASN A 106 1.49 -17.87 9.69
N GLN A 107 2.43 -18.14 10.59
CA GLN A 107 2.26 -17.91 12.03
C GLN A 107 1.93 -16.44 12.35
N ILE A 108 2.60 -15.49 11.69
CA ILE A 108 2.30 -14.05 11.84
C ILE A 108 0.87 -13.74 11.40
N VAL A 109 0.45 -14.24 10.24
CA VAL A 109 -0.91 -14.00 9.74
C VAL A 109 -1.97 -14.62 10.65
N ASP A 110 -1.70 -15.81 11.20
CA ASP A 110 -2.59 -16.47 12.16
C ASP A 110 -2.66 -15.72 13.49
N ALA A 111 -1.56 -15.14 13.98
CA ALA A 111 -1.55 -14.29 15.17
C ALA A 111 -2.44 -13.04 14.99
N TYR A 112 -2.35 -12.38 13.84
CA TYR A 112 -3.26 -11.28 13.49
C TYR A 112 -4.72 -11.75 13.39
N ALA A 113 -4.98 -12.94 12.85
CA ALA A 113 -6.33 -13.50 12.76
C ALA A 113 -6.93 -13.77 14.15
N ASN A 114 -6.11 -14.23 15.11
CA ASN A 114 -6.54 -14.43 16.49
C ASN A 114 -6.92 -13.12 17.19
N LEU A 115 -6.31 -12.00 16.77
CA LEU A 115 -6.68 -10.63 17.15
C LEU A 115 -7.93 -10.11 16.40
N GLY A 116 -8.62 -10.95 15.62
CA GLY A 116 -9.85 -10.60 14.92
C GLY A 116 -9.67 -9.85 13.60
N ILE A 117 -8.46 -9.82 13.04
CA ILE A 117 -8.17 -9.15 11.77
C ILE A 117 -8.38 -10.12 10.61
N TYR A 118 -8.96 -9.66 9.50
CA TYR A 118 -9.21 -10.52 8.34
C TYR A 118 -7.91 -10.91 7.62
N LYS A 119 -7.79 -12.20 7.29
CA LYS A 119 -6.70 -12.79 6.47
C LYS A 119 -6.79 -12.44 4.98
N THR A 120 -7.56 -11.42 4.60
CA THR A 120 -7.59 -10.90 3.22
C THR A 120 -6.42 -9.94 3.06
N CYS A 121 -5.23 -10.48 2.78
CA CYS A 121 -3.98 -9.74 2.80
C CYS A 121 -3.74 -8.96 1.50
N THR A 122 -3.76 -7.63 1.55
CA THR A 122 -3.51 -6.79 0.38
C THR A 122 -3.13 -5.36 0.73
N CYS A 123 -2.30 -4.75 -0.12
CA CYS A 123 -1.98 -3.32 -0.08
C CYS A 123 -3.02 -2.46 -0.82
N THR A 124 -4.06 -3.10 -1.38
CA THR A 124 -5.20 -2.48 -2.07
C THR A 124 -6.53 -2.88 -1.40
N PRO A 125 -6.73 -2.59 -0.11
CA PRO A 125 -7.91 -3.02 0.67
C PRO A 125 -9.25 -2.59 0.05
N TYR A 126 -9.25 -1.46 -0.66
CA TYR A 126 -10.40 -0.93 -1.39
C TYR A 126 -10.82 -1.78 -2.61
N LEU A 127 -9.99 -2.70 -3.09
CA LEU A 127 -10.37 -3.67 -4.14
C LEU A 127 -11.05 -4.92 -3.57
N VAL A 128 -11.05 -5.09 -2.25
CA VAL A 128 -11.53 -6.33 -1.58
C VAL A 128 -12.55 -6.06 -0.48
N GLY A 129 -13.23 -4.91 -0.53
CA GLY A 129 -14.39 -4.61 0.31
C GLY A 129 -14.12 -3.73 1.53
N ASN A 130 -12.87 -3.39 1.85
CA ASN A 130 -12.58 -2.37 2.85
C ASN A 130 -12.58 -0.98 2.17
N VAL A 131 -13.79 -0.45 1.97
CA VAL A 131 -14.07 0.80 1.27
C VAL A 131 -14.80 1.77 2.22
N PRO A 132 -14.08 2.68 2.89
CA PRO A 132 -14.70 3.69 3.75
C PRO A 132 -15.47 4.73 2.91
N ARG A 133 -16.29 5.53 3.59
CA ARG A 133 -17.03 6.64 2.96
C ARG A 133 -16.20 7.91 2.95
N PHE A 134 -16.60 8.86 2.12
CA PHE A 134 -16.05 10.21 2.13
C PHE A 134 -16.10 10.82 3.55
N ALA A 135 -15.00 11.42 3.98
CA ALA A 135 -14.76 12.02 5.29
C ALA A 135 -14.79 11.07 6.51
N ASP A 136 -14.97 9.76 6.32
CA ASP A 136 -14.78 8.80 7.42
C ASP A 136 -13.35 8.91 7.98
N HIS A 137 -13.21 8.74 9.29
CA HIS A 137 -11.90 8.52 9.91
C HIS A 137 -11.54 7.04 9.81
N VAL A 138 -10.32 6.74 9.38
CA VAL A 138 -9.78 5.37 9.31
C VAL A 138 -8.34 5.35 9.84
N SER A 139 -7.83 4.18 10.19
CA SER A 139 -6.43 4.01 10.64
C SER A 139 -5.70 3.05 9.71
N TRP A 140 -5.11 3.58 8.64
CA TRP A 140 -4.44 2.77 7.60
C TRP A 140 -2.94 3.04 7.59
N SER A 141 -2.15 1.99 7.43
CA SER A 141 -0.68 2.08 7.56
C SER A 141 0.09 1.83 6.26
N GLU A 142 -0.49 1.11 5.30
CA GLU A 142 0.13 0.90 4.01
C GLU A 142 0.19 2.19 3.18
N SER A 143 1.40 2.61 2.82
CA SER A 143 1.67 3.94 2.28
C SER A 143 0.89 4.27 1.00
N SER A 144 0.75 3.30 0.08
CA SER A 144 -0.03 3.49 -1.15
C SER A 144 -1.54 3.47 -0.89
N ALA A 145 -2.00 2.71 0.10
CA ALA A 145 -3.40 2.68 0.49
C ALA A 145 -3.81 3.97 1.20
N VAL A 146 -2.93 4.54 2.02
CA VAL A 146 -3.09 5.84 2.67
C VAL A 146 -3.26 6.94 1.63
N ALA A 147 -2.35 7.04 0.64
CA ALA A 147 -2.48 8.02 -0.43
C ALA A 147 -3.79 7.86 -1.20
N PHE A 148 -4.19 6.63 -1.51
CA PHE A 148 -5.43 6.38 -2.25
C PHE A 148 -6.68 6.72 -1.43
N VAL A 149 -6.75 6.33 -0.16
CA VAL A 149 -7.94 6.54 0.68
C VAL A 149 -8.12 8.01 1.03
N ASN A 150 -7.03 8.74 1.26
CA ASN A 150 -7.07 10.18 1.48
C ASN A 150 -7.48 10.94 0.22
N SER A 151 -6.86 10.64 -0.93
CA SER A 151 -7.04 11.43 -2.15
C SER A 151 -8.23 11.02 -2.99
N VAL A 152 -8.42 9.71 -3.22
CA VAL A 152 -9.41 9.19 -4.19
C VAL A 152 -10.76 8.92 -3.53
N ILE A 153 -10.73 8.34 -2.32
CA ILE A 153 -11.96 8.09 -1.54
C ILE A 153 -12.37 9.32 -0.73
N GLY A 154 -11.40 10.11 -0.26
CA GLY A 154 -11.64 11.27 0.59
C GLY A 154 -11.91 10.91 2.06
N ALA A 155 -11.56 9.69 2.49
CA ALA A 155 -11.50 9.37 3.91
C ALA A 155 -10.27 10.03 4.55
N ARG A 156 -10.13 9.93 5.86
CA ARG A 156 -9.12 10.65 6.63
C ARG A 156 -8.29 9.68 7.46
N THR A 157 -7.00 9.64 7.16
CA THR A 157 -6.00 8.87 7.92
C THR A 157 -4.66 9.56 7.86
N ASN A 158 -3.86 9.40 8.91
CA ASN A 158 -2.44 9.66 8.81
C ASN A 158 -1.73 8.48 8.14
N ARG A 159 -0.42 8.62 7.95
CA ARG A 159 0.45 7.47 7.63
C ARG A 159 0.76 6.73 8.93
N GLU A 160 -0.14 5.82 9.31
CA GLU A 160 -0.04 5.11 10.58
C GLU A 160 1.12 4.11 10.58
N GLY A 161 1.75 3.90 11.74
CA GLY A 161 2.64 2.76 11.94
C GLY A 161 1.86 1.47 12.11
N GLY A 162 2.46 0.31 11.79
CA GLY A 162 1.83 -1.00 11.96
C GLY A 162 1.24 -1.23 13.37
N PRO A 163 2.02 -1.03 14.46
CA PRO A 163 1.52 -1.17 15.82
C PRO A 163 0.40 -0.18 16.18
N ALA A 164 0.46 1.05 15.66
CA ALA A 164 -0.57 2.06 15.89
C ALA A 164 -1.89 1.70 15.20
N ALA A 165 -1.83 1.22 13.95
CA ALA A 165 -3.00 0.75 13.22
C ALA A 165 -3.62 -0.51 13.87
N LEU A 166 -2.79 -1.41 14.41
CA LEU A 166 -3.27 -2.55 15.19
C LEU A 166 -3.99 -2.11 16.47
N ALA A 167 -3.37 -1.21 17.24
CA ALA A 167 -3.97 -0.65 18.44
C ALA A 167 -5.31 0.04 18.12
N ALA A 168 -5.35 0.83 17.06
CA ALA A 168 -6.56 1.49 16.59
C ALA A 168 -7.64 0.50 16.14
N ALA A 169 -7.27 -0.61 15.50
CA ALA A 169 -8.21 -1.68 15.14
C ALA A 169 -8.86 -2.34 16.36
N ILE A 170 -8.07 -2.60 17.40
CA ILE A 170 -8.53 -3.18 18.67
C ILE A 170 -9.45 -2.21 19.40
N VAL A 171 -9.02 -0.95 19.59
CA VAL A 171 -9.80 0.06 20.33
C VAL A 171 -11.01 0.59 19.53
N GLY A 172 -10.92 0.59 18.20
CA GLY A 172 -11.92 1.19 17.31
C GLY A 172 -11.78 2.71 17.18
N LYS A 173 -10.64 3.28 17.59
CA LYS A 173 -10.38 4.72 17.63
C LYS A 173 -8.95 5.07 17.26
N THR A 174 -8.73 6.31 16.81
CA THR A 174 -7.40 6.88 16.56
C THR A 174 -7.31 8.32 17.09
N PRO A 175 -6.12 8.85 17.44
CA PRO A 175 -5.97 10.25 17.84
C PRO A 175 -6.32 11.24 16.72
N LEU A 176 -7.01 12.33 17.08
CA LEU A 176 -7.42 13.38 16.14
C LEU A 176 -6.28 14.38 15.90
N TYR A 177 -5.44 14.09 14.90
CA TYR A 177 -4.35 14.97 14.46
C TYR A 177 -4.06 14.79 12.96
N GLY A 178 -3.14 15.61 12.43
CA GLY A 178 -2.63 15.46 11.07
C GLY A 178 -3.75 15.53 10.03
N PHE A 179 -3.81 14.58 9.10
CA PHE A 179 -4.78 14.55 8.01
C PHE A 179 -6.20 14.16 8.41
N HIS A 180 -6.44 13.89 9.70
CA HIS A 180 -7.80 13.90 10.27
C HIS A 180 -8.38 15.31 10.39
N LEU A 181 -7.55 16.35 10.31
CA LEU A 181 -7.92 17.75 10.43
C LEU A 181 -7.95 18.41 9.04
N GLU A 182 -9.04 19.11 8.71
CA GLU A 182 -9.25 19.69 7.38
C GLU A 182 -8.20 20.72 6.99
N GLN A 183 -7.74 21.53 7.95
CA GLN A 183 -6.72 22.55 7.70
C GLN A 183 -5.37 21.96 7.24
N ASN A 184 -5.06 20.72 7.63
CA ASN A 184 -3.82 20.05 7.26
C ASN A 184 -3.92 19.39 5.88
N ARG A 185 -5.09 19.41 5.24
CA ARG A 185 -5.35 18.78 3.94
C ARG A 185 -5.19 19.74 2.77
N LYS A 186 -4.79 20.99 3.00
CA LYS A 186 -4.61 22.01 1.95
C LYS A 186 -3.36 21.71 1.13
N ALA A 187 -3.42 22.01 -0.17
CA ALA A 187 -2.30 21.88 -1.07
C ALA A 187 -1.20 22.88 -0.73
N ASN A 188 0.04 22.49 -1.01
CA ASN A 188 1.21 23.37 -0.89
C ASN A 188 2.10 23.37 -2.15
N LEU A 189 1.69 22.68 -3.21
CA LEU A 189 2.38 22.66 -4.49
C LEU A 189 1.36 22.46 -5.62
N ILE A 190 1.36 23.34 -6.63
CA ILE A 190 0.63 23.11 -7.89
C ILE A 190 1.55 22.39 -8.87
N VAL A 191 1.07 21.29 -9.47
CA VAL A 191 1.79 20.50 -10.46
C VAL A 191 1.03 20.56 -11.78
N ASN A 192 1.61 21.23 -12.78
CA ASN A 192 1.09 21.31 -14.14
C ASN A 192 1.82 20.31 -15.03
N VAL A 193 1.08 19.35 -15.61
CA VAL A 193 1.65 18.34 -16.51
C VAL A 193 1.22 18.65 -17.94
N ASP A 194 2.14 19.24 -18.71
CA ASP A 194 1.87 19.77 -20.06
C ASP A 194 1.97 18.70 -21.17
N CYS A 195 1.73 17.43 -20.83
CA CYS A 195 1.71 16.34 -21.78
C CYS A 195 0.74 15.22 -21.38
N LYS A 196 0.30 14.41 -22.36
CA LYS A 196 -0.60 13.27 -22.11
C LYS A 196 0.14 12.06 -21.56
N ILE A 197 -0.16 11.61 -20.35
CA ILE A 197 0.54 10.50 -19.67
C ILE A 197 -0.31 9.22 -19.64
N ASN A 198 0.35 8.06 -19.65
CA ASN A 198 -0.29 6.75 -19.55
C ASN A 198 0.63 5.69 -18.91
N GLY A 199 0.04 4.61 -18.38
CA GLY A 199 0.80 3.45 -17.89
C GLY A 199 1.86 3.82 -16.86
N ALA A 200 3.09 3.36 -17.08
CA ALA A 200 4.23 3.64 -16.21
C ALA A 200 4.63 5.14 -16.14
N ASP A 201 4.04 6.03 -16.94
CA ASP A 201 4.26 7.48 -16.78
C ASP A 201 3.71 7.99 -15.44
N PHE A 202 2.58 7.46 -14.96
CA PHE A 202 2.00 7.88 -13.67
C PHE A 202 2.93 7.57 -12.51
N GLY A 203 3.63 6.44 -12.55
CA GLY A 203 4.62 6.09 -11.55
C GLY A 203 5.85 7.01 -11.62
N ALA A 204 6.33 7.34 -12.83
CA ALA A 204 7.43 8.27 -12.99
C ALA A 204 7.07 9.69 -12.52
N LEU A 205 5.88 10.19 -12.87
CA LEU A 205 5.36 11.47 -12.38
C LEU A 205 5.30 11.50 -10.85
N GLY A 206 4.70 10.48 -10.24
CA GLY A 206 4.61 10.40 -8.78
C GLY A 206 5.99 10.32 -8.11
N TYR A 207 6.96 9.67 -8.76
CA TYR A 207 8.32 9.61 -8.25
C TYR A 207 9.00 10.98 -8.23
N ILE A 208 8.90 11.74 -9.34
CA ILE A 208 9.43 13.11 -9.46
C ILE A 208 8.85 14.00 -8.36
N ILE A 209 7.52 14.04 -8.29
CA ILE A 209 6.83 14.95 -7.38
C ILE A 209 7.04 14.53 -5.93
N GLY A 210 7.02 13.23 -5.61
CA GLY A 210 7.28 12.77 -4.25
C GLY A 210 8.68 13.18 -3.77
N LYS A 211 9.72 13.02 -4.61
CA LYS A 211 11.07 13.49 -4.27
C LYS A 211 11.14 15.00 -4.03
N PHE A 212 10.36 15.78 -4.77
CA PHE A 212 10.36 17.23 -4.68
C PHE A 212 9.59 17.72 -3.45
N VAL A 213 8.34 17.28 -3.27
CA VAL A 213 7.40 17.80 -2.28
C VAL A 213 7.58 17.18 -0.88
N GLY A 214 8.23 16.01 -0.80
CA GLY A 214 8.35 15.28 0.45
C GLY A 214 6.98 14.98 1.07
N GLY A 215 6.82 15.29 2.36
CA GLY A 215 5.56 15.08 3.09
C GLY A 215 4.45 16.11 2.80
N GLY A 216 4.62 16.97 1.80
CA GLY A 216 3.61 17.95 1.41
C GLY A 216 2.42 17.37 0.64
N VAL A 217 1.52 18.25 0.20
CA VAL A 217 0.25 17.93 -0.44
C VAL A 217 0.21 18.56 -1.84
N PRO A 218 0.60 17.80 -2.89
CA PRO A 218 0.56 18.30 -4.25
C PRO A 218 -0.87 18.35 -4.82
N TYR A 219 -1.11 19.33 -5.69
CA TYR A 219 -2.34 19.53 -6.47
C TYR A 219 -2.03 19.37 -7.96
N PHE A 220 -2.63 18.38 -8.61
CA PHE A 220 -2.32 18.05 -10.00
C PHE A 220 -3.32 18.65 -11.00
N ASN A 221 -2.78 19.28 -12.03
CA ASN A 221 -3.46 19.64 -13.28
C ASN A 221 -2.90 18.77 -14.42
N LEU A 222 -3.74 17.90 -14.97
CA LEU A 222 -3.36 16.96 -16.03
C LEU A 222 -4.04 17.29 -17.36
N MET A 223 -3.37 16.97 -18.48
CA MET A 223 -3.93 17.07 -19.83
C MET A 223 -4.95 15.97 -20.17
N ASN A 224 -4.99 14.87 -19.42
CA ASN A 224 -5.93 13.76 -19.61
C ASN A 224 -6.42 13.21 -18.26
N SER A 225 -7.63 12.66 -18.27
CA SER A 225 -8.25 12.11 -17.05
C SER A 225 -7.72 10.70 -16.75
N PRO A 226 -7.17 10.46 -15.55
CA PRO A 226 -6.76 9.13 -15.11
C PRO A 226 -7.94 8.27 -14.66
N ASN A 227 -7.76 6.95 -14.72
CA ASN A 227 -8.63 6.00 -14.05
C ASN A 227 -8.11 5.63 -12.64
N ASN A 228 -8.82 4.77 -11.92
CA ASN A 228 -8.43 4.38 -10.55
C ASN A 228 -7.09 3.64 -10.47
N ASN A 229 -6.69 2.86 -11.49
CA ASN A 229 -5.38 2.21 -11.51
C ASN A 229 -4.24 3.23 -11.76
N ASP A 230 -4.48 4.25 -12.57
CA ASP A 230 -3.55 5.36 -12.78
C ASP A 230 -3.34 6.13 -11.46
N LEU A 231 -4.44 6.45 -10.75
CA LEU A 231 -4.41 7.11 -9.43
C LEU A 231 -3.70 6.25 -8.38
N LYS A 232 -3.97 4.94 -8.35
CA LYS A 232 -3.27 3.96 -7.50
C LYS A 232 -1.76 3.97 -7.77
N THR A 233 -1.36 3.99 -9.03
CA THR A 233 0.06 3.98 -9.45
C THR A 233 0.75 5.28 -9.06
N LEU A 234 0.11 6.43 -9.33
CA LEU A 234 0.60 7.76 -8.95
C LEU A 234 0.77 7.87 -7.43
N GLY A 235 -0.26 7.54 -6.65
CA GLY A 235 -0.25 7.62 -5.20
C GLY A 235 0.81 6.70 -4.58
N ALA A 236 1.00 5.50 -5.13
CA ALA A 236 2.04 4.59 -4.68
C ALA A 236 3.46 5.15 -4.87
N ALA A 237 3.72 5.75 -6.03
CA ALA A 237 5.00 6.37 -6.33
C ALA A 237 5.27 7.58 -5.42
N LEU A 238 4.29 8.49 -5.29
CA LEU A 238 4.34 9.65 -4.38
C LEU A 238 4.67 9.25 -2.94
N ALA A 239 3.97 8.24 -2.43
CA ALA A 239 4.16 7.76 -1.07
C ALA A 239 5.54 7.10 -0.88
N SER A 240 6.03 6.37 -1.89
CA SER A 240 7.31 5.66 -1.82
C SER A 240 8.55 6.56 -1.93
N SER A 241 8.47 7.64 -2.71
CA SER A 241 9.60 8.54 -2.92
C SER A 241 9.58 9.79 -2.02
N GLY A 242 8.38 10.22 -1.59
CA GLY A 242 8.19 11.46 -0.84
C GLY A 242 7.56 11.31 0.54
N SER A 243 6.98 10.16 0.87
CA SER A 243 6.10 10.02 2.05
C SER A 243 4.79 10.83 1.96
N VAL A 244 4.38 11.22 0.76
CA VAL A 244 3.10 11.89 0.49
C VAL A 244 1.95 10.97 0.90
N ALA A 245 1.07 11.45 1.78
CA ALA A 245 -0.09 10.72 2.26
C ALA A 245 -1.42 11.24 1.69
N LEU A 246 -1.41 12.39 1.04
CA LEU A 246 -2.57 13.05 0.43
C LEU A 246 -2.10 13.86 -0.78
N TYR A 247 -2.89 13.84 -1.84
CA TYR A 247 -2.75 14.69 -3.01
C TYR A 247 -4.14 15.06 -3.53
N HIS A 248 -4.23 16.16 -4.27
CA HIS A 248 -5.46 16.58 -4.94
C HIS A 248 -5.26 16.55 -6.44
N MET A 249 -6.34 16.37 -7.18
CA MET A 249 -6.33 16.43 -8.64
C MET A 249 -7.60 17.12 -9.15
N GLU A 250 -7.40 18.12 -9.99
CA GLU A 250 -8.44 18.98 -10.54
C GLU A 250 -9.55 18.15 -11.20
N ASN A 251 -10.80 18.37 -10.76
CA ASN A 251 -12.01 17.68 -11.22
C ASN A 251 -12.04 16.15 -11.06
N ILE A 252 -11.12 15.57 -10.29
CA ILE A 252 -11.02 14.11 -10.06
C ILE A 252 -11.18 13.76 -8.58
N THR A 253 -10.35 14.31 -7.70
CA THR A 253 -10.42 14.00 -6.26
C THR A 253 -11.56 14.75 -5.59
N PRO A 254 -12.33 14.16 -4.66
CA PRO A 254 -13.53 14.76 -4.09
C PRO A 254 -13.28 16.09 -3.37
N GLU A 255 -12.08 16.29 -2.80
CA GLU A 255 -11.72 17.52 -2.07
C GLU A 255 -11.09 18.60 -2.96
N HIS A 256 -10.98 18.42 -4.29
CA HIS A 256 -10.18 19.32 -5.14
C HIS A 256 -10.56 20.81 -5.02
N LYS A 257 -11.85 21.13 -4.92
CA LYS A 257 -12.32 22.52 -4.73
C LYS A 257 -11.94 23.12 -3.38
N ASN A 258 -11.79 22.27 -2.36
CA ASN A 258 -11.45 22.66 -1.00
C ASN A 258 -9.94 22.56 -0.73
N ALA A 259 -9.13 22.23 -1.74
CA ALA A 259 -7.69 22.07 -1.58
C ALA A 259 -6.94 23.39 -1.30
N GLY A 260 -7.59 24.55 -1.41
CA GLY A 260 -6.94 25.85 -1.20
C GLY A 260 -5.93 26.20 -2.29
N LYS A 261 -6.14 25.70 -3.53
CA LYS A 261 -5.19 25.85 -4.63
C LYS A 261 -4.86 27.29 -5.01
N ASP A 262 -5.79 28.23 -4.75
CA ASP A 262 -5.62 29.63 -5.12
C ASP A 262 -4.65 30.39 -4.19
N ASP A 263 -4.34 29.81 -3.02
CA ASP A 263 -3.39 30.35 -2.04
C ASP A 263 -1.98 29.74 -2.17
N VAL A 264 -1.75 28.88 -3.18
CA VAL A 264 -0.48 28.16 -3.36
C VAL A 264 0.46 28.95 -4.27
N GLU A 265 1.64 29.31 -3.74
CA GLU A 265 2.67 30.05 -4.48
C GLU A 265 3.62 29.14 -5.26
N ASP A 266 3.89 27.93 -4.75
CA ASP A 266 4.80 26.98 -5.38
C ASP A 266 4.13 26.27 -6.56
N ILE A 267 4.68 26.47 -7.76
CA ILE A 267 4.18 25.88 -9.01
C ILE A 267 5.31 25.16 -9.74
N MET A 268 5.08 23.89 -10.07
CA MET A 268 6.00 23.04 -10.83
C MET A 268 5.36 22.64 -12.17
N PHE A 269 6.13 22.75 -13.24
CA PHE A 269 5.76 22.23 -14.56
C PHE A 269 6.55 20.96 -14.84
N VAL A 270 5.86 19.91 -15.32
CA VAL A 270 6.45 18.62 -15.66
C VAL A 270 6.31 18.35 -17.15
N SER A 271 7.46 18.25 -17.83
CA SER A 271 7.53 17.96 -19.26
C SER A 271 7.57 16.45 -19.56
N ARG A 272 7.33 16.10 -20.83
CA ARG A 272 7.51 14.73 -21.32
C ARG A 272 8.93 14.21 -21.11
N ASP A 273 9.93 15.06 -21.31
CA ASP A 273 11.34 14.66 -21.21
C ASP A 273 11.72 14.32 -19.76
N GLN A 274 11.22 15.07 -18.78
CA GLN A 274 11.43 14.76 -17.36
C GLN A 274 10.82 13.42 -16.95
N ILE A 275 9.65 13.08 -17.49
CA ILE A 275 9.01 11.77 -17.29
C ILE A 275 9.89 10.67 -17.89
N ASN A 276 10.31 10.82 -19.15
CA ASN A 276 11.15 9.84 -19.84
C ASN A 276 12.50 9.62 -19.13
N GLU A 277 13.16 10.71 -18.73
CA GLU A 277 14.41 10.66 -17.97
C GLU A 277 14.22 9.94 -16.62
N THR A 278 13.10 10.19 -15.94
CA THR A 278 12.80 9.51 -14.68
C THR A 278 12.55 8.01 -14.89
N ARG A 279 11.84 7.63 -15.96
CA ARG A 279 11.64 6.22 -16.31
C ARG A 279 12.96 5.49 -16.49
N GLN A 280 13.94 6.12 -17.15
CA GLN A 280 15.29 5.58 -17.31
C GLN A 280 16.00 5.45 -15.96
N LYS A 281 15.98 6.50 -15.13
CA LYS A 281 16.63 6.51 -13.80
C LYS A 281 16.04 5.51 -12.80
N LEU A 282 14.79 5.08 -12.98
CA LEU A 282 14.16 4.05 -12.17
C LEU A 282 14.65 2.64 -12.50
N SER A 283 15.36 2.45 -13.61
CA SER A 283 16.06 1.19 -13.91
C SER A 283 17.51 1.27 -13.40
N THR A 284 17.99 0.23 -12.73
CA THR A 284 19.39 0.17 -12.26
C THR A 284 20.31 -0.53 -13.26
N THR A 285 19.75 -1.20 -14.26
CA THR A 285 20.49 -2.01 -15.24
C THR A 285 19.79 -2.03 -16.59
N ASP A 286 20.56 -2.27 -17.65
CA ASP A 286 20.05 -2.56 -19.00
C ASP A 286 19.93 -4.07 -19.28
N LYS A 287 20.29 -4.91 -18.30
CA LYS A 287 20.11 -6.37 -18.40
C LYS A 287 18.63 -6.71 -18.51
N LYS A 288 18.34 -7.81 -19.18
CA LYS A 288 16.99 -8.34 -19.31
C LYS A 288 16.53 -8.97 -17.99
N PRO A 289 15.31 -8.67 -17.50
CA PRO A 289 14.77 -9.30 -16.30
C PRO A 289 14.61 -10.82 -16.43
N ASP A 290 14.98 -11.55 -15.39
CA ASP A 290 14.74 -12.99 -15.24
C ASP A 290 13.38 -13.27 -14.57
N LEU A 291 12.95 -12.39 -13.67
CA LEU A 291 11.62 -12.34 -13.07
C LEU A 291 10.93 -11.01 -13.35
N ILE A 292 9.73 -11.06 -13.90
CA ILE A 292 8.81 -9.91 -13.93
C ILE A 292 7.88 -10.01 -12.75
N CYS A 293 7.83 -8.98 -11.91
CA CYS A 293 6.86 -8.85 -10.84
C CYS A 293 5.92 -7.67 -11.11
N LEU A 294 4.65 -7.98 -11.33
CA LEU A 294 3.57 -7.00 -11.49
C LEU A 294 2.72 -6.96 -10.22
N GLY A 295 2.08 -5.83 -9.94
CA GLY A 295 1.17 -5.68 -8.80
C GLY A 295 1.84 -5.15 -7.53
N CYS A 296 2.50 -3.98 -7.61
CA CYS A 296 2.96 -3.23 -6.45
C CYS A 296 2.55 -1.75 -6.57
N PRO A 297 1.31 -1.35 -6.24
CA PRO A 297 0.36 -2.09 -5.41
C PRO A 297 -0.34 -3.25 -6.13
N HIS A 298 -0.87 -4.21 -5.36
CA HIS A 298 -1.52 -5.43 -5.85
C HIS A 298 -2.41 -5.18 -7.07
N ALA A 299 -2.27 -6.06 -8.06
CA ALA A 299 -2.94 -5.94 -9.33
C ALA A 299 -4.46 -6.03 -9.15
N SER A 300 -5.18 -5.12 -9.81
CA SER A 300 -6.62 -5.16 -9.98
C SER A 300 -7.01 -6.20 -11.03
N LEU A 301 -8.31 -6.51 -11.09
CA LEU A 301 -8.86 -7.38 -12.12
C LEU A 301 -8.58 -6.85 -13.54
N ASP A 302 -8.64 -5.53 -13.75
CA ASP A 302 -8.40 -4.91 -15.05
C ASP A 302 -6.94 -5.00 -15.48
N GLU A 303 -6.00 -4.85 -14.55
CA GLU A 303 -4.57 -5.07 -14.84
C GLU A 303 -4.30 -6.54 -15.18
N ILE A 304 -4.90 -7.48 -14.45
CA ILE A 304 -4.79 -8.92 -14.76
C ILE A 304 -5.38 -9.23 -16.14
N LYS A 305 -6.52 -8.64 -16.49
CA LYS A 305 -7.14 -8.74 -17.82
C LYS A 305 -6.22 -8.22 -18.92
N GLN A 306 -5.55 -7.08 -18.71
CA GLN A 306 -4.58 -6.54 -19.67
C GLN A 306 -3.44 -7.53 -19.88
N VAL A 307 -2.85 -8.06 -18.81
CA VAL A 307 -1.76 -9.06 -18.91
C VAL A 307 -2.23 -10.31 -19.65
N ALA A 308 -3.42 -10.85 -19.30
CA ALA A 308 -4.00 -11.99 -20.00
C ALA A 308 -4.14 -11.73 -21.51
N SER A 309 -4.54 -10.51 -21.90
CA SER A 309 -4.67 -10.12 -23.30
C SER A 309 -3.33 -10.04 -24.03
N ILE A 310 -2.27 -9.57 -23.34
CA ILE A 310 -0.90 -9.49 -23.88
C ILE A 310 -0.32 -10.88 -24.15
N VAL A 311 -0.56 -11.84 -23.25
CA VAL A 311 0.09 -13.17 -23.27
C VAL A 311 -0.74 -14.25 -23.96
N GLN A 312 -2.00 -13.96 -24.33
CA GLN A 312 -2.90 -14.95 -24.94
C GLN A 312 -2.30 -15.60 -26.18
N GLY A 313 -2.24 -16.94 -26.17
CA GLY A 313 -1.74 -17.74 -27.28
C GLY A 313 -0.22 -17.67 -27.48
N LYS A 314 0.52 -17.08 -26.53
CA LYS A 314 1.98 -16.97 -26.57
C LYS A 314 2.62 -17.81 -25.46
N THR A 315 3.94 -17.99 -25.53
CA THR A 315 4.71 -18.63 -24.46
C THR A 315 5.75 -17.66 -23.95
N ILE A 316 5.71 -17.35 -22.66
CA ILE A 316 6.62 -16.43 -21.99
C ILE A 316 7.98 -17.13 -21.82
N LYS A 317 9.05 -16.37 -22.02
CA LYS A 317 10.44 -16.83 -21.87
C LYS A 317 10.98 -16.60 -20.47
N ASN A 318 10.65 -15.47 -19.83
CA ASN A 318 11.02 -15.15 -18.45
C ASN A 318 10.00 -15.69 -17.43
N LYS A 319 10.32 -15.61 -16.14
CA LYS A 319 9.32 -15.84 -15.09
C LYS A 319 8.42 -14.61 -14.98
N LEU A 320 7.12 -14.83 -14.80
CA LEU A 320 6.13 -13.76 -14.62
C LEU A 320 5.30 -14.04 -13.37
N TRP A 321 5.36 -13.13 -12.41
CA TRP A 321 4.49 -13.08 -11.24
C TRP A 321 3.56 -11.89 -11.32
N ILE A 322 2.27 -12.14 -11.12
CA ILE A 322 1.26 -11.09 -10.95
C ILE A 322 0.74 -11.20 -9.52
N CYS A 323 1.23 -10.29 -8.68
CA CYS A 323 0.89 -10.24 -7.26
C CYS A 323 -0.48 -9.59 -7.06
N THR A 324 -1.39 -10.29 -6.40
CA THR A 324 -2.76 -9.82 -6.14
C THR A 324 -3.34 -10.45 -4.87
N SER A 325 -4.57 -10.10 -4.50
CA SER A 325 -5.27 -10.74 -3.38
C SER A 325 -6.00 -12.01 -3.80
N VAL A 326 -6.25 -12.91 -2.85
CA VAL A 326 -7.12 -14.09 -3.05
C VAL A 326 -8.49 -13.75 -3.65
N SER A 327 -9.11 -12.63 -3.26
CA SER A 327 -10.41 -12.19 -3.77
C SER A 327 -10.38 -11.78 -5.25
N VAL A 328 -9.31 -11.07 -5.65
CA VAL A 328 -9.12 -10.66 -7.04
C VAL A 328 -8.72 -11.87 -7.90
N LYS A 329 -7.90 -12.79 -7.38
CA LYS A 329 -7.62 -14.07 -8.05
C LYS A 329 -8.89 -14.87 -8.28
N ALA A 330 -9.74 -15.05 -7.27
CA ALA A 330 -11.00 -15.79 -7.42
C ALA A 330 -11.89 -15.21 -8.53
N THR A 331 -11.92 -13.88 -8.64
CA THR A 331 -12.63 -13.20 -9.74
C THR A 331 -11.94 -13.43 -11.09
N SER A 332 -10.61 -13.40 -11.12
CA SER A 332 -9.81 -13.64 -12.33
C SER A 332 -9.93 -15.08 -12.84
N ASP A 333 -10.05 -16.05 -11.93
CA ASP A 333 -10.31 -17.47 -12.23
C ASP A 333 -11.66 -17.62 -12.91
N ARG A 334 -12.71 -16.99 -12.35
CA ARG A 334 -14.06 -16.98 -12.94
C ARG A 334 -14.09 -16.37 -14.34
N MET A 335 -13.29 -15.33 -14.58
CA MET A 335 -13.18 -14.67 -15.89
C MET A 335 -12.30 -15.44 -16.88
N GLY A 336 -11.58 -16.48 -16.44
CA GLY A 336 -10.66 -17.26 -17.26
C GLY A 336 -9.30 -16.60 -17.50
N TYR A 337 -9.02 -15.45 -16.89
CA TYR A 337 -7.75 -14.71 -17.08
C TYR A 337 -6.57 -15.48 -16.48
N THR A 338 -6.74 -16.05 -15.29
CA THR A 338 -5.71 -16.86 -14.63
C THR A 338 -5.23 -17.99 -15.53
N LYS A 339 -6.17 -18.74 -16.11
CA LYS A 339 -5.87 -19.84 -17.02
C LYS A 339 -5.08 -19.39 -18.26
N ILE A 340 -5.43 -18.23 -18.84
CA ILE A 340 -4.70 -17.68 -20.00
C ILE A 340 -3.25 -17.37 -19.61
N ILE A 341 -3.04 -16.77 -18.45
CA ILE A 341 -1.71 -16.38 -17.94
C ILE A 341 -0.86 -17.62 -17.61
N GLU A 342 -1.45 -18.61 -16.94
CA GLU A 342 -0.77 -19.88 -16.61
C GLU A 342 -0.41 -20.69 -17.86
N GLN A 343 -1.28 -20.73 -18.86
CA GLN A 343 -0.99 -21.37 -20.16
C GLN A 343 0.19 -20.71 -20.89
N ALA A 344 0.36 -19.40 -20.72
CA ALA A 344 1.51 -18.69 -21.26
C ALA A 344 2.79 -18.90 -20.43
N GLY A 345 2.70 -19.51 -19.25
CA GLY A 345 3.82 -19.78 -18.34
C GLY A 345 4.01 -18.74 -17.22
N GLY A 346 3.03 -17.86 -17.00
CA GLY A 346 3.02 -16.92 -15.87
C GLY A 346 2.31 -17.49 -14.63
N ASN A 347 2.44 -16.81 -13.49
CA ASN A 347 1.83 -17.19 -12.22
C ASN A 347 1.05 -16.01 -11.62
N ILE A 348 -0.16 -16.28 -11.13
CA ILE A 348 -0.86 -15.39 -10.21
C ILE A 348 -0.36 -15.74 -8.80
N VAL A 349 0.24 -14.78 -8.11
CA VAL A 349 0.81 -14.97 -6.78
C VAL A 349 -0.07 -14.23 -5.78
N CYS A 350 -0.74 -14.97 -4.89
CA CYS A 350 -1.69 -14.38 -3.95
C CYS A 350 -0.98 -13.80 -2.74
N ASP A 351 -1.59 -12.76 -2.18
CA ASP A 351 -1.25 -12.13 -0.91
C ASP A 351 0.19 -11.60 -0.80
N THR A 352 1.01 -11.77 -1.83
CA THR A 352 2.45 -11.57 -1.73
C THR A 352 2.86 -10.17 -2.17
N CYS A 353 3.60 -9.49 -1.31
CA CYS A 353 4.35 -8.32 -1.71
C CYS A 353 5.78 -8.71 -2.12
N MET A 354 6.09 -8.59 -3.41
CA MET A 354 7.42 -8.85 -3.97
C MET A 354 8.57 -8.13 -3.25
N VAL A 355 8.32 -6.93 -2.70
CA VAL A 355 9.35 -6.11 -2.03
C VAL A 355 9.76 -6.68 -0.68
N VAL A 356 8.87 -7.40 -0.01
CA VAL A 356 9.10 -7.99 1.33
C VAL A 356 9.11 -9.51 1.31
N ALA A 357 9.08 -10.09 0.11
CA ALA A 357 9.36 -11.49 -0.16
C ALA A 357 10.87 -11.75 -0.16
N PRO A 358 11.33 -12.97 0.18
CA PRO A 358 12.75 -13.34 0.15
C PRO A 358 13.20 -13.67 -1.29
N ILE A 359 12.90 -12.79 -2.25
CA ILE A 359 13.18 -13.04 -3.69
C ILE A 359 14.68 -13.15 -3.98
N GLU A 360 15.52 -12.52 -3.16
CA GLU A 360 16.97 -12.61 -3.22
C GLU A 360 17.50 -14.03 -2.93
N ASP A 361 16.76 -14.81 -2.14
CA ASP A 361 17.11 -16.20 -1.79
C ASP A 361 16.59 -17.20 -2.84
N MET A 362 15.86 -16.72 -3.86
CA MET A 362 15.20 -17.55 -4.87
C MET A 362 15.98 -17.63 -6.20
N GLY A 363 17.19 -17.05 -6.25
CA GLY A 363 18.08 -17.13 -7.40
C GLY A 363 17.76 -16.18 -8.55
N PHE A 364 17.02 -15.10 -8.27
CA PHE A 364 16.78 -14.02 -9.23
C PHE A 364 17.83 -12.92 -9.09
N GLU A 365 18.24 -12.33 -10.21
CA GLU A 365 19.22 -11.23 -10.25
C GLU A 365 18.57 -9.90 -10.68
N VAL A 366 17.63 -9.93 -11.63
CA VAL A 366 17.08 -8.73 -12.26
C VAL A 366 15.55 -8.77 -12.33
N ILE A 367 14.91 -7.89 -11.57
CA ILE A 367 13.44 -7.82 -11.49
C ILE A 367 12.88 -6.81 -12.49
N GLY A 368 11.91 -7.21 -13.30
CA GLY A 368 11.14 -6.33 -14.18
C GLY A 368 9.87 -5.86 -13.49
N VAL A 369 9.66 -4.55 -13.37
CA VAL A 369 8.49 -3.99 -12.67
C VAL A 369 7.84 -2.87 -13.47
N ASN A 370 6.52 -2.75 -13.39
CA ASN A 370 5.75 -1.62 -13.95
C ASN A 370 5.35 -0.58 -12.89
N SER A 371 5.97 -0.64 -11.70
CA SER A 371 5.71 0.26 -10.59
C SER A 371 6.97 0.99 -10.13
N ALA A 372 6.90 2.33 -10.08
CA ALA A 372 7.98 3.14 -9.53
C ALA A 372 8.19 2.88 -8.02
N LYS A 373 7.14 2.47 -7.29
CA LYS A 373 7.26 2.05 -5.88
C LYS A 373 8.12 0.80 -5.75
N ALA A 374 7.88 -0.21 -6.60
CA ALA A 374 8.72 -1.40 -6.63
C ALA A 374 10.15 -1.07 -7.07
N ALA A 375 10.30 -0.29 -8.14
CA ALA A 375 11.61 0.15 -8.63
C ALA A 375 12.43 0.91 -7.58
N ASN A 376 11.78 1.67 -6.70
CA ASN A 376 12.45 2.37 -5.61
C ASN A 376 12.88 1.45 -4.46
N TYR A 377 12.08 0.43 -4.12
CA TYR A 377 12.33 -0.42 -2.95
C TYR A 377 13.11 -1.69 -3.24
N VAL A 378 12.95 -2.33 -4.40
CA VAL A 378 13.64 -3.60 -4.72
C VAL A 378 15.16 -3.48 -4.57
N PRO A 379 15.84 -2.44 -5.10
CA PRO A 379 17.30 -2.32 -4.94
C PRO A 379 17.75 -2.18 -3.50
N SER A 380 16.98 -1.46 -2.66
CA SER A 380 17.35 -1.19 -1.27
C SER A 380 16.92 -2.28 -0.29
N MET A 381 15.82 -2.99 -0.56
CA MET A 381 15.25 -4.01 0.34
C MET A 381 15.60 -5.45 -0.04
N CYS A 382 15.90 -5.70 -1.31
CA CYS A 382 16.25 -7.04 -1.81
C CYS A 382 17.69 -7.10 -2.35
N GLY A 383 18.34 -5.95 -2.59
CA GLY A 383 19.68 -5.93 -3.17
C GLY A 383 19.75 -6.40 -4.62
N LEU A 384 18.61 -6.40 -5.33
CA LEU A 384 18.49 -6.86 -6.70
C LEU A 384 18.44 -5.70 -7.69
N ASP A 385 18.90 -5.96 -8.90
CA ASP A 385 18.75 -5.02 -10.01
C ASP A 385 17.27 -4.93 -10.44
N VAL A 386 16.87 -3.77 -10.97
CA VAL A 386 15.50 -3.54 -11.41
C VAL A 386 15.43 -2.87 -12.77
N VAL A 387 14.45 -3.27 -13.58
CA VAL A 387 14.08 -2.64 -14.84
C VAL A 387 12.65 -2.13 -14.74
N TYR A 388 12.47 -0.83 -14.90
CA TYR A 388 11.17 -0.16 -14.85
C TYR A 388 10.63 0.11 -16.26
N ASN A 389 9.49 -0.51 -16.61
CA ASN A 389 8.88 -0.28 -17.93
C ASN A 389 7.39 -0.65 -17.95
N ASP A 390 6.73 -0.37 -19.08
CA ASP A 390 5.40 -0.91 -19.35
C ASP A 390 5.46 -2.44 -19.51
N VAL A 391 4.35 -3.10 -19.18
CA VAL A 391 4.27 -4.57 -19.08
C VAL A 391 4.70 -5.25 -20.39
N GLU A 392 4.25 -4.71 -21.52
CA GLU A 392 4.51 -5.19 -22.86
C GLU A 392 6.00 -5.22 -23.20
N ASN A 393 6.79 -4.32 -22.60
CA ASN A 393 8.23 -4.20 -22.83
C ASN A 393 9.06 -5.09 -21.88
N LEU A 394 8.46 -5.58 -20.79
CA LEU A 394 9.12 -6.46 -19.83
C LEU A 394 8.98 -7.93 -20.23
N ILE A 395 7.82 -8.32 -20.77
CA ILE A 395 7.50 -9.70 -21.15
C ILE A 395 8.24 -10.10 -22.42
N GLN A 396 9.02 -11.17 -22.33
CA GLN A 396 9.70 -11.77 -23.48
C GLN A 396 8.96 -13.03 -23.90
N PHE A 397 8.76 -13.23 -25.20
CA PHE A 397 8.13 -14.43 -25.76
C PHE A 397 9.16 -15.35 -26.43
N LYS A 398 8.84 -16.64 -26.52
CA LYS A 398 9.65 -17.65 -27.23
C LYS A 398 9.53 -17.56 -28.74
#